data_AF-I0KHA0-F1
#
_entry.id   AF-I0KHA0-F1
#
_cell.length_a   1.000
_cell.length_b   1.000
_cell.length_c   1.000
_cell.angle_alpha   90.00
_cell.angle_beta   90.00
_cell.angle_gamma   90.00
#
_symmetry.space_group_name_H-M   'P 1'
#
loop_
_entity.id
_entity.type
_entity.pdbx_description
1 polymer ?
#
loop_
_entity_poly.entity_id
_entity_poly.type
_entity_poly.pdbx_seq_one_letter_code
_entity_poly.pdbx_strand_id
1 'polypeptide(L)'
;MSKKQTSAAPRRHYDDQFKADAVQLLENGQRSVPDVAKSLGVSANMLYRWRDLAKADKGQVTNQAELVQLREQLRRTEQERDILKKALSIFSRMT
;
A
#
# COMPACT_ATOMS: atom_id res chain seq x y z
N MET A 1 35.63 32.09 -5.21
CA MET A 1 34.53 31.10 -5.16
C MET A 1 34.80 30.13 -4.02
N SER A 2 34.14 30.31 -2.86
CA SER A 2 34.37 29.47 -1.66
C SER A 2 33.31 28.39 -1.57
N LYS A 3 33.71 27.11 -1.76
CA LYS A 3 32.83 25.96 -1.57
C LYS A 3 32.53 25.83 -0.08
N LYS A 4 31.31 26.17 0.35
CA LYS A 4 30.80 25.85 1.69
C LYS A 4 30.70 24.33 1.82
N GLN A 5 31.58 23.75 2.62
CA GLN A 5 31.45 22.37 3.10
C GLN A 5 30.26 22.33 4.08
N THR A 6 29.19 21.63 3.72
CA THR A 6 28.09 21.34 4.64
C THR A 6 28.37 20.00 5.31
N SER A 7 28.79 20.02 6.57
CA SER A 7 28.90 18.83 7.40
C SER A 7 27.50 18.22 7.58
N ALA A 8 27.35 16.96 7.17
CA ALA A 8 26.07 16.26 7.24
C ALA A 8 25.70 16.02 8.72
N ALA A 9 24.66 16.71 9.20
CA ALA A 9 24.10 16.49 10.53
C ALA A 9 23.62 15.03 10.69
N PRO A 10 23.72 14.44 11.89
CA PRO A 10 23.29 13.07 12.15
C PRO A 10 21.81 12.92 11.78
N ARG A 11 21.47 11.89 11.01
CA ARG A 11 20.09 11.61 10.60
C ARG A 11 19.29 11.23 11.83
N ARG A 12 18.23 12.00 12.12
CA ARG A 12 17.26 11.65 13.17
C ARG A 12 16.50 10.39 12.75
N HIS A 13 16.58 9.36 13.58
CA HIS A 13 15.73 8.19 13.49
C HIS A 13 14.47 8.43 14.32
N TYR A 14 13.34 7.98 13.78
CA TYR A 14 12.04 7.98 14.45
C TYR A 14 11.51 6.56 14.44
N ASP A 15 10.87 6.15 15.53
CA ASP A 15 10.25 4.84 15.66
C ASP A 15 9.06 4.72 14.71
N ASP A 16 8.75 3.49 14.31
CA ASP A 16 7.69 3.24 13.33
C ASP A 16 6.30 3.56 13.88
N GLN A 17 6.08 3.38 15.19
CA GLN A 17 4.86 3.83 15.87
C GLN A 17 4.67 5.35 15.76
N PHE A 18 5.75 6.11 16.00
CA PHE A 18 5.70 7.56 15.89
C PHE A 18 5.36 8.03 14.46
N LYS A 19 5.92 7.37 13.45
CA LYS A 19 5.60 7.66 12.05
C LYS A 19 4.13 7.36 11.73
N ALA A 20 3.61 6.24 12.22
CA ALA A 20 2.22 5.83 12.02
C ALA A 20 1.25 6.84 12.67
N ASP A 21 1.48 7.22 13.93
CA ASP A 21 0.65 8.20 14.64
C ASP A 21 0.67 9.57 13.94
N ALA A 22 1.84 9.99 13.47
CA ALA A 22 1.99 11.24 12.75
C ALA A 22 1.23 11.24 11.41
N VAL A 23 1.23 10.11 10.68
CA VAL A 23 0.44 9.95 9.45
C VAL A 23 -1.06 9.88 9.75
N GLN A 24 -1.48 9.18 10.82
CA GLN A 24 -2.87 9.10 11.22
C GLN A 24 -3.44 10.48 11.59
N LEU A 25 -2.65 11.32 12.26
CA LEU A 25 -3.02 12.69 12.57
C LEU A 25 -3.26 13.54 11.31
N LEU A 26 -2.50 13.28 10.24
CA LEU A 26 -2.69 13.93 8.93
C LEU A 26 -3.94 13.41 8.20
N GLU A 27 -4.22 12.12 8.28
CA GLU A 27 -5.40 11.51 7.63
C GLU A 27 -6.71 11.97 8.25
N ASN A 28 -6.73 12.27 9.55
CA ASN A 28 -7.89 12.79 10.25
C ASN A 28 -8.26 14.24 9.84
N GLY A 29 -7.47 14.90 8.98
CA GLY A 29 -7.85 16.11 8.24
C GLY A 29 -7.95 17.41 9.04
N GLN A 30 -7.70 17.39 10.36
CA GLN A 30 -7.88 18.57 11.21
C GLN A 30 -6.73 19.57 11.18
N ARG A 31 -5.55 19.21 10.64
CA ARG A 31 -4.37 20.09 10.60
C ARG A 31 -3.55 19.90 9.32
N SER A 32 -2.94 21.00 8.86
CA SER A 32 -2.08 20.98 7.69
C SER A 32 -0.72 20.32 7.99
N VAL A 33 -0.05 19.77 6.97
CA VAL A 33 1.29 19.15 7.12
C VAL A 33 2.30 20.09 7.80
N PRO A 34 2.38 21.39 7.45
CA PRO A 34 3.24 22.34 8.15
C PRO A 34 2.91 22.51 9.64
N ASP A 35 1.63 22.48 10.02
CA ASP A 35 1.22 22.66 11.42
C ASP A 35 1.55 21.43 12.26
N VAL A 36 1.32 20.24 11.70
CA VAL A 36 1.70 18.97 12.32
C VAL A 36 3.23 18.88 12.46
N ALA A 37 3.97 19.32 11.44
CA ALA A 37 5.43 19.39 11.47
C ALA A 37 5.94 20.25 12.63
N LYS A 38 5.38 21.45 12.79
CA LYS A 38 5.70 22.36 13.90
C LYS A 38 5.35 21.75 15.25
N SER A 39 4.16 21.16 15.38
CA SER A 39 3.68 20.56 16.63
C SER A 39 4.53 19.36 17.08
N LEU A 40 5.04 18.57 16.14
CA LEU A 40 5.83 17.38 16.41
C LEU A 40 7.35 17.62 16.37
N GLY A 41 7.79 18.84 16.06
CA GLY A 41 9.22 19.18 15.95
C GLY A 41 9.96 18.45 14.81
N VAL A 42 9.24 17.99 13.80
CA VAL A 42 9.75 17.26 12.62
C VAL A 42 9.74 18.16 11.39
N SER A 43 10.57 17.82 10.41
CA SER A 43 10.53 18.52 9.11
C SER A 43 9.27 18.13 8.34
N ALA A 44 8.62 19.12 7.71
CA ALA A 44 7.45 18.87 6.87
C ALA A 44 7.76 17.91 5.71
N ASN A 45 8.97 17.96 5.15
CA ASN A 45 9.40 17.05 4.09
C ASN A 45 9.43 15.58 4.53
N MET A 46 9.79 15.30 5.80
CA MET A 46 9.71 13.93 6.33
C MET A 46 8.26 13.47 6.48
N LEU A 47 7.36 14.33 6.95
CA LEU A 47 5.93 14.02 7.04
C LEU A 47 5.32 13.72 5.68
N TYR A 48 5.68 14.48 4.63
CA TYR A 48 5.26 14.17 3.25
C TYR A 48 5.74 12.78 2.83
N ARG A 49 7.03 12.46 3.06
CA ARG A 49 7.56 11.12 2.75
C ARG A 49 6.85 10.00 3.50
N TRP A 50 6.58 10.16 4.79
CA TRP A 50 5.89 9.13 5.58
C TRP A 50 4.47 8.89 5.09
N ARG A 51 3.75 9.96 4.75
CA ARG A 51 2.43 9.87 4.14
C ARG A 51 2.47 9.14 2.80
N ASP A 52 3.44 9.44 1.95
CA ASP A 52 3.54 8.83 0.62
C ASP A 52 3.91 7.34 0.72
N LEU A 53 4.78 6.95 1.66
CA LEU A 53 5.09 5.55 1.97
C LEU A 53 3.85 4.81 2.51
N ALA A 54 3.12 5.41 3.46
CA ALA A 54 1.91 4.80 4.00
C ALA A 54 0.81 4.59 2.93
N LYS A 55 0.71 5.51 1.95
CA LYS A 55 -0.18 5.33 0.79
C LYS A 55 0.27 4.20 -0.14
N ALA A 56 1.57 4.07 -0.38
CA ALA A 56 2.11 2.98 -1.19
C ALA A 56 1.86 1.61 -0.54
N ASP A 57 2.06 1.51 0.78
CA ASP A 57 1.79 0.28 1.54
C ASP A 57 0.31 -0.08 1.50
N LYS A 58 -0.59 0.88 1.73
CA LYS A 58 -2.05 0.67 1.60
C LYS A 58 -2.42 0.18 0.20
N GLY A 59 -1.86 0.78 -0.85
CA GLY A 59 -2.08 0.38 -2.24
C GLY A 59 -1.56 -1.04 -2.56
N GLN A 60 -0.43 -1.46 -1.99
CA GLN A 60 0.05 -2.83 -2.14
C GLN A 60 -0.86 -3.86 -1.47
N VAL A 61 -1.35 -3.56 -0.27
CA VAL A 61 -2.23 -4.47 0.48
C VAL A 61 -3.58 -4.64 -0.24
N THR A 62 -4.18 -3.56 -0.76
CA THR A 62 -5.43 -3.66 -1.52
C THR A 62 -5.26 -4.50 -2.79
N ASN A 63 -4.17 -4.26 -3.53
CA ASN A 63 -3.89 -5.00 -4.76
C ASN A 63 -3.68 -6.51 -4.49
N GLN A 64 -3.03 -6.88 -3.39
CA GLN A 64 -2.85 -8.30 -3.04
C GLN A 64 -4.17 -8.98 -2.67
N ALA A 65 -5.05 -8.31 -1.92
CA ALA A 65 -6.35 -8.85 -1.56
C ALA A 65 -7.23 -9.07 -2.81
N GLU A 66 -7.25 -8.11 -3.73
CA GLU A 66 -7.96 -8.21 -5.01
C GLU A 66 -7.40 -9.35 -5.87
N LEU A 67 -6.07 -9.51 -5.94
CA LEU A 67 -5.43 -10.61 -6.68
C LEU A 67 -5.83 -11.99 -6.15
N VAL A 68 -5.95 -12.15 -4.82
CA VAL A 68 -6.40 -13.42 -4.22
C VAL A 68 -7.85 -13.71 -4.61
N GLN A 69 -8.74 -12.72 -4.51
CA GLN A 69 -10.14 -12.87 -4.89
C GLN A 69 -10.29 -13.22 -6.37
N LEU A 70 -9.54 -12.54 -7.24
CA LEU A 70 -9.59 -12.75 -8.68
C LEU A 70 -9.08 -14.14 -9.09
N ARG A 71 -8.03 -14.63 -8.42
CA ARG A 71 -7.52 -16.00 -8.63
C ARG A 71 -8.54 -17.07 -8.22
N GLU A 72 -9.24 -16.86 -7.11
CA GLU A 72 -10.28 -17.79 -6.67
C GLU A 72 -11.48 -17.81 -7.64
N GLN A 73 -11.89 -16.66 -8.16
CA GLN A 73 -12.93 -16.58 -9.19
C GLN A 73 -12.51 -17.31 -10.47
N LEU A 74 -11.28 -17.08 -10.95
CA LEU A 74 -10.72 -17.79 -12.11
C LEU A 74 -10.79 -19.31 -11.92
N ARG A 75 -10.33 -19.80 -10.75
CA ARG A 75 -10.33 -21.22 -10.43
C ARG A 75 -11.74 -21.82 -10.49
N ARG A 76 -12.75 -21.12 -9.96
CA ARG A 76 -14.14 -21.56 -9.99
C ARG A 76 -14.67 -21.64 -11.42
N THR A 77 -14.46 -20.60 -12.21
CA THR A 77 -14.89 -20.58 -13.62
C THR A 77 -14.20 -21.67 -14.44
N GLU A 78 -12.91 -21.94 -14.23
CA GLU A 78 -12.20 -23.04 -14.87
C GLU A 78 -12.80 -24.40 -14.49
N GLN A 79 -13.10 -24.61 -13.21
CA GLN A 79 -13.74 -25.83 -12.74
C GLN A 79 -15.13 -26.05 -13.35
N GLU A 80 -15.96 -25.00 -13.41
CA GLU A 80 -17.28 -25.05 -14.05
C GLU A 80 -17.15 -25.44 -15.53
N ARG A 81 -16.22 -24.82 -16.26
CA ARG A 81 -15.98 -25.16 -17.67
C ARG A 81 -15.50 -26.60 -17.84
N ASP A 82 -14.65 -27.09 -16.96
CA ASP A 82 -14.14 -28.45 -17.01
C ASP A 82 -15.22 -29.49 -16.70
N ILE A 83 -16.10 -29.20 -15.73
CA ILE A 83 -17.28 -30.04 -15.45
C ILE A 83 -18.18 -30.10 -16.69
N LEU A 84 -18.48 -28.95 -17.30
CA LEU A 84 -19.32 -28.89 -18.50
C LEU A 84 -18.69 -29.65 -19.67
N LYS A 85 -17.38 -29.51 -19.90
CA LYS A 85 -16.64 -30.28 -20.91
C LYS A 85 -16.71 -31.78 -20.67
N LYS A 86 -16.52 -32.22 -19.41
CA LYS A 86 -16.61 -33.63 -19.02
C LYS A 86 -18.02 -34.17 -19.28
N ALA A 87 -19.06 -33.43 -18.90
CA ALA A 87 -20.45 -33.81 -19.16
C ALA A 87 -20.73 -33.94 -20.66
N LEU A 88 -20.37 -32.93 -21.47
CA LEU A 88 -20.49 -32.95 -22.93
C LEU A 88 -19.81 -34.17 -23.55
N SER A 89 -18.58 -34.49 -23.11
CA SER A 89 -17.83 -35.65 -23.62
C SER A 89 -18.45 -37.01 -23.27
N ILE A 90 -19.20 -37.08 -22.16
CA ILE A 90 -19.96 -38.29 -21.80
C ILE A 90 -21.20 -38.38 -22.70
N PHE A 91 -21.96 -37.29 -22.84
CA PHE A 91 -23.14 -37.27 -23.70
C PHE A 91 -22.82 -37.59 -25.17
N SER A 92 -21.71 -37.07 -25.71
CA SER A 92 -21.31 -37.32 -27.10
C SER A 92 -20.85 -38.76 -27.37
N ARG A 93 -20.56 -39.55 -26.33
CA ARG A 93 -20.15 -40.96 -26.45
C ARG A 93 -21.32 -41.93 -26.28
N MET A 94 -22.47 -41.45 -25.80
CA MET A 94 -23.65 -42.26 -25.53
C MET A 94 -24.62 -42.35 -26.72
N THR A 95 -24.34 -41.61 -27.80
CA THR A 95 -25.02 -41.67 -29.11
C THR A 95 -24.11 -42.32 -30.13
#